data_AF-A0A7S0MFC8-F1
#
_entry.id   AF-A0A7S0MFC8-F1
#
_cell.length_a   1.000
_cell.length_b   1.000
_cell.length_c   1.000
_cell.angle_alpha   90.00
_cell.angle_beta   90.00
_cell.angle_gamma   90.00
#
_symmetry.space_group_name_H-M   'P 1'
#
loop_
_entity.id
_entity.type
_entity.pdbx_description
1 polymer ?
#
loop_
_entity_poly.entity_id
_entity_poly.type
_entity_poly.pdbx_seq_one_letter_code
_entity_poly.pdbx_strand_id
1 'polypeptide(L)'
;MDSSLIKWVKTFDEAANIDSLGDLADGTIIHSLLCDIAPDFFHNGTLMQDVSGNSILKTNNIKKLIKELENYYRDSLQQDCRRAVSIDPTAVSGGDGTAIAQLLEVVLGCAVQCDGKERCIQRIMSLDKDAKADLMVL
;
A
#
# COMPACT_ATOMS: atom_id res chain seq x y z
N MET A 1 15.02 4.51 0.55
CA MET A 1 13.68 4.31 -0.05
C MET A 1 13.16 2.87 0.06
N ASP A 2 13.52 1.91 -0.81
CA ASP A 2 12.87 0.56 -0.80
C ASP A 2 12.96 -0.17 0.55
N SER A 3 14.12 -0.11 1.20
CA SER A 3 14.33 -0.70 2.53
C SER A 3 13.47 -0.05 3.63
N SER A 4 13.19 1.25 3.52
CA SER A 4 12.41 2.00 4.51
C SER A 4 10.91 1.73 4.37
N LEU A 5 10.42 1.59 3.13
CA LEU A 5 9.05 1.17 2.84
C LEU A 5 8.80 -0.25 3.35
N ILE A 6 9.69 -1.20 3.06
CA ILE A 6 9.56 -2.58 3.58
C ILE A 6 9.54 -2.59 5.12
N LYS A 7 10.41 -1.82 5.77
CA LYS A 7 10.41 -1.69 7.25
C LYS A 7 9.09 -1.15 7.78
N TRP A 8 8.48 -0.19 7.09
CA TRP A 8 7.16 0.34 7.47
C TRP A 8 6.05 -0.70 7.27
N VAL A 9 6.01 -1.38 6.12
CA VAL A 9 5.02 -2.43 5.87
C VAL A 9 5.16 -3.55 6.91
N LYS A 10 6.39 -3.93 7.30
CA LYS A 10 6.66 -4.89 8.39
C LYS A 10 6.16 -4.48 9.77
N THR A 11 5.72 -3.24 9.98
CA THR A 11 5.05 -2.83 11.24
C THR A 11 3.63 -3.37 11.36
N PHE A 12 3.07 -3.91 10.27
CA PHE A 12 1.78 -4.57 10.24
C PHE A 12 1.99 -6.09 10.33
N ASP A 13 1.26 -6.77 11.22
CA ASP A 13 1.40 -8.21 11.47
C ASP A 13 1.24 -9.06 10.20
N GLU A 14 0.36 -8.67 9.28
CA GLU A 14 0.12 -9.38 8.02
C GLU A 14 1.31 -9.35 7.04
N ALA A 15 2.25 -8.45 7.27
CA ALA A 15 3.42 -8.23 6.44
C ALA A 15 4.73 -8.71 7.07
N ALA A 16 4.66 -9.44 8.18
CA ALA A 16 5.84 -9.89 8.93
C ALA A 16 6.81 -10.75 8.10
N ASN A 17 6.31 -11.49 7.11
CA ASN A 17 7.08 -12.45 6.29
C ASN A 17 7.54 -11.90 4.92
N ILE A 18 7.48 -10.60 4.70
CA ILE A 18 7.88 -9.98 3.42
C ILE A 18 9.39 -9.81 3.39
N ASP A 19 10.08 -10.28 2.36
CA ASP A 19 11.53 -10.06 2.24
C ASP A 19 11.88 -9.04 1.15
N SER A 20 10.99 -8.84 0.20
CA SER A 20 11.18 -7.94 -0.94
C SER A 20 9.91 -7.20 -1.33
N LEU A 21 10.04 -6.12 -2.11
CA LEU A 21 8.87 -5.47 -2.71
C LEU A 21 8.09 -6.42 -3.62
N GLY A 22 8.76 -7.40 -4.25
CA GLY A 22 8.11 -8.38 -5.12
C GLY A 22 7.06 -9.25 -4.44
N ASP A 23 7.15 -9.44 -3.11
CA ASP A 23 6.15 -10.17 -2.32
C ASP A 23 4.82 -9.41 -2.21
N LEU A 24 4.80 -8.11 -2.55
CA LEU A 24 3.61 -7.26 -2.58
C LEU A 24 2.92 -7.22 -3.94
N ALA A 25 3.50 -7.87 -4.96
CA ALA A 25 3.06 -7.75 -6.35
C ALA A 25 1.64 -8.31 -6.61
N ASP A 26 1.11 -9.14 -5.72
CA ASP A 26 -0.24 -9.68 -5.82
C ASP A 26 -1.34 -8.75 -5.24
N GLY A 27 -0.93 -7.70 -4.53
CA GLY A 27 -1.78 -6.69 -3.93
C GLY A 27 -2.53 -7.12 -2.67
N THR A 28 -2.44 -8.38 -2.26
CA THR A 28 -3.24 -8.92 -1.15
C THR A 28 -2.81 -8.30 0.18
N ILE A 29 -1.50 -8.28 0.42
CA ILE A 29 -0.89 -7.66 1.60
C ILE A 29 -1.20 -6.16 1.63
N ILE A 30 -0.99 -5.45 0.51
CA ILE A 30 -1.24 -4.00 0.42
C ILE A 30 -2.69 -3.68 0.79
N HIS A 31 -3.64 -4.47 0.28
CA HIS A 31 -5.05 -4.30 0.59
C HIS A 31 -5.36 -4.57 2.07
N SER A 32 -4.70 -5.54 2.69
CA SER A 32 -4.82 -5.79 4.12
C SER A 32 -4.35 -4.60 4.96
N LEU A 33 -3.22 -3.98 4.58
CA LEU A 33 -2.77 -2.74 5.21
C LEU A 33 -3.83 -1.64 5.08
N LEU A 34 -4.46 -1.49 3.91
CA LEU A 34 -5.53 -0.51 3.71
C LEU A 34 -6.75 -0.78 4.60
N CYS A 35 -7.11 -2.04 4.80
CA CYS A 35 -8.17 -2.43 5.74
C CYS A 35 -7.81 -2.08 7.20
N ASP A 36 -6.54 -2.19 7.60
CA ASP A 36 -6.10 -1.77 8.94
C ASP A 36 -6.02 -0.23 9.08
N ILE A 37 -5.67 0.47 7.99
CA ILE A 37 -5.51 1.93 7.95
C ILE A 37 -6.88 2.65 7.96
N ALA A 38 -7.82 2.19 7.14
CA ALA A 38 -9.14 2.79 6.96
C ALA A 38 -10.21 1.70 6.83
N PRO A 39 -10.52 0.99 7.95
CA PRO A 39 -11.48 -0.12 7.96
C PRO A 39 -12.90 0.31 7.59
N ASP A 40 -13.25 1.60 7.74
CA ASP A 40 -14.55 2.15 7.33
C ASP A 40 -14.75 2.17 5.80
N PHE A 41 -13.65 2.12 5.03
CA PHE A 41 -13.70 2.15 3.57
C PHE A 41 -13.24 0.83 2.93
N PHE A 42 -12.11 0.29 3.37
CA PHE A 42 -11.53 -0.93 2.80
C PHE A 42 -12.00 -2.16 3.59
N HIS A 43 -12.47 -3.18 2.86
CA HIS A 43 -13.09 -4.36 3.45
C HIS A 43 -12.40 -5.65 2.99
N ASN A 44 -12.11 -6.56 3.92
CA ASN A 44 -11.49 -7.84 3.61
C ASN A 44 -12.36 -8.73 2.69
N GLY A 45 -11.69 -9.56 1.88
CA GLY A 45 -12.35 -10.49 0.93
C GLY A 45 -12.66 -9.90 -0.44
N THR A 46 -12.22 -8.66 -0.69
CA THR A 46 -12.48 -7.93 -1.93
C THR A 46 -11.53 -8.32 -3.07
N LEU A 47 -10.32 -8.80 -2.74
CA LEU A 47 -9.34 -9.31 -3.70
C LEU A 47 -9.35 -10.84 -3.77
N MET A 48 -8.96 -11.38 -4.93
CA MET A 48 -8.78 -12.83 -5.07
C MET A 48 -7.53 -13.28 -4.31
N GLN A 49 -7.70 -14.28 -3.44
CA GLN A 49 -6.61 -14.98 -2.76
C GLN A 49 -6.08 -16.13 -3.63
N ASP A 50 -4.86 -16.60 -3.34
CA ASP A 50 -4.21 -17.71 -4.07
C ASP A 50 -4.02 -17.46 -5.59
N VAL A 51 -3.61 -16.24 -5.95
CA VAL A 51 -3.29 -15.86 -7.35
C VAL A 51 -1.89 -16.30 -7.78
N SER A 52 -1.27 -17.21 -7.03
CA SER A 52 0.07 -17.74 -7.24
C SER A 52 0.19 -18.37 -8.63
N GLY A 53 0.86 -17.66 -9.54
CA GLY A 53 1.09 -18.10 -10.93
C GLY A 53 0.13 -17.53 -11.98
N ASN A 54 -0.91 -16.79 -11.60
CA ASN A 54 -1.82 -16.14 -12.55
C ASN A 54 -1.62 -14.62 -12.59
N SER A 55 -0.73 -14.17 -13.46
CA SER A 55 -0.41 -12.75 -13.64
C SER A 55 -1.64 -11.89 -13.97
N ILE A 56 -2.63 -12.44 -14.67
CA ILE A 56 -3.86 -11.71 -15.02
C ILE A 56 -4.66 -11.41 -13.76
N LEU A 57 -4.80 -12.39 -12.85
CA LEU A 57 -5.50 -12.18 -11.58
C LEU A 57 -4.74 -11.19 -10.68
N LYS A 58 -3.41 -11.26 -10.63
CA LYS A 58 -2.58 -10.27 -9.93
C LYS A 58 -2.83 -8.86 -10.48
N THR A 59 -2.73 -8.67 -11.79
CA THR A 59 -3.00 -7.36 -12.41
C THR A 59 -4.41 -6.87 -12.12
N ASN A 60 -5.42 -7.75 -12.12
CA ASN A 60 -6.80 -7.38 -11.78
C ASN A 60 -6.94 -6.96 -10.32
N ASN A 61 -6.28 -7.66 -9.39
CA ASN A 61 -6.22 -7.25 -7.99
C ASN A 61 -5.61 -5.85 -7.85
N ILE A 62 -4.46 -5.59 -8.50
CA ILE A 62 -3.83 -4.27 -8.45
C ILE A 62 -4.72 -3.18 -9.06
N LYS A 63 -5.34 -3.43 -10.22
CA LYS A 63 -6.29 -2.48 -10.83
C LYS A 63 -7.43 -2.13 -9.88
N LYS A 64 -7.95 -3.13 -9.18
CA LYS A 64 -9.01 -2.93 -8.19
C LYS A 64 -8.52 -2.08 -7.02
N LEU A 65 -7.34 -2.40 -6.49
CA LEU A 65 -6.71 -1.69 -5.39
C LEU A 65 -6.43 -0.22 -5.73
N ILE A 66 -5.87 0.08 -6.91
CA ILE A 66 -5.65 1.45 -7.39
C ILE A 66 -6.99 2.20 -7.45
N LYS A 67 -8.04 1.59 -8.00
CA LYS A 67 -9.35 2.21 -8.10
C LYS A 67 -9.98 2.49 -6.72
N GLU A 68 -9.82 1.58 -5.76
CA GLU A 68 -10.30 1.79 -4.39
C GLU A 68 -9.53 2.92 -3.69
N LEU A 69 -8.21 3.00 -3.89
CA LEU A 69 -7.39 4.13 -3.43
C LEU A 69 -7.88 5.45 -4.04
N GLU A 70 -8.12 5.51 -5.35
CA GLU A 70 -8.62 6.71 -6.02
C GLU A 70 -9.97 7.17 -5.43
N ASN A 71 -10.88 6.22 -5.20
CA ASN A 71 -12.18 6.52 -4.58
C ASN A 71 -12.01 7.00 -3.15
N TYR A 72 -11.15 6.36 -2.33
CA TYR A 72 -10.90 6.80 -0.97
C TYR A 72 -10.33 8.23 -0.91
N TYR A 73 -9.34 8.55 -1.76
CA TYR A 73 -8.80 9.91 -1.83
C TYR A 73 -9.87 10.92 -2.24
N ARG A 74 -10.72 10.56 -3.22
CA ARG A 74 -11.78 11.45 -3.71
C ARG A 74 -12.91 11.64 -2.71
N ASP A 75 -13.41 10.56 -2.14
CA ASP A 75 -14.65 10.55 -1.35
C ASP A 75 -14.36 10.84 0.13
N SER A 76 -13.31 10.24 0.70
CA SER A 76 -12.95 10.44 2.11
C SER A 76 -12.00 11.62 2.32
N LEU A 77 -10.94 11.74 1.49
CA LEU A 77 -9.96 12.82 1.64
C LEU A 77 -10.30 14.09 0.85
N GLN A 78 -11.32 14.05 -0.01
CA GLN A 78 -11.72 15.17 -0.89
C GLN A 78 -10.56 15.71 -1.74
N GLN A 79 -9.68 14.82 -2.21
CA GLN A 79 -8.47 15.11 -2.96
C GLN A 79 -8.36 14.24 -4.23
N ASP A 80 -7.72 14.78 -5.27
CA ASP A 80 -7.46 14.05 -6.51
C ASP A 80 -6.08 13.37 -6.45
N CYS A 81 -6.06 12.03 -6.35
CA CYS A 81 -4.82 11.27 -6.23
C CYS A 81 -4.21 10.97 -7.61
N ARG A 82 -3.65 11.99 -8.26
CA ARG A 82 -2.97 11.86 -9.56
C ARG A 82 -1.84 10.83 -9.56
N ARG A 83 -1.21 10.62 -8.39
CA ARG A 83 -0.12 9.66 -8.21
C ARG A 83 -0.62 8.22 -8.34
N ALA A 84 -1.82 7.91 -7.83
CA ALA A 84 -2.45 6.59 -8.00
C ALA A 84 -2.76 6.27 -9.46
N VAL A 85 -3.26 7.26 -10.21
CA VAL A 85 -3.61 7.13 -11.66
C VAL A 85 -2.39 6.77 -12.51
N SER A 86 -1.20 7.24 -12.12
CA SER A 86 0.03 7.04 -12.86
C SER A 86 0.68 5.67 -12.64
N ILE A 87 0.17 4.87 -11.70
CA ILE A 87 0.75 3.56 -11.37
C ILE A 87 0.33 2.55 -12.43
N ASP A 88 1.31 1.90 -13.05
CA ASP A 88 1.04 0.82 -14.00
C ASP A 88 0.74 -0.49 -13.23
N PRO A 89 -0.50 -0.99 -13.25
CA PRO A 89 -0.87 -2.21 -12.54
C PRO A 89 -0.16 -3.46 -13.07
N THR A 90 0.24 -3.45 -14.34
CA THR A 90 1.00 -4.55 -14.94
C THR A 90 2.44 -4.54 -14.43
N ALA A 91 3.06 -3.36 -14.28
CA ALA A 91 4.40 -3.24 -13.67
C ALA A 91 4.40 -3.71 -12.21
N VAL A 92 3.41 -3.29 -11.41
CA VAL A 92 3.25 -3.75 -10.02
C VAL A 92 3.09 -5.27 -9.97
N SER A 93 2.17 -5.83 -10.76
CA SER A 93 1.94 -7.28 -10.79
C SER A 93 3.10 -8.09 -11.35
N GLY A 94 3.99 -7.44 -12.10
CA GLY A 94 5.24 -7.99 -12.61
C GLY A 94 6.38 -7.97 -11.59
N GLY A 95 6.17 -7.41 -10.40
CA GLY A 95 7.21 -7.31 -9.38
C GLY A 95 8.14 -6.10 -9.55
N ASP A 96 7.75 -5.09 -10.33
CA ASP A 96 8.57 -3.89 -10.49
C ASP A 96 8.63 -3.11 -9.18
N GLY A 97 9.83 -3.02 -8.59
CA GLY A 97 10.04 -2.37 -7.29
C GLY A 97 9.65 -0.89 -7.30
N THR A 98 9.84 -0.19 -8.41
CA THR A 98 9.50 1.24 -8.49
C THR A 98 7.99 1.45 -8.50
N ALA A 99 7.25 0.68 -9.30
CA ALA A 99 5.80 0.73 -9.33
C ALA A 99 5.18 0.33 -7.98
N ILE A 100 5.75 -0.69 -7.32
CA ILE A 100 5.31 -1.12 -5.98
C ILE A 100 5.60 -0.04 -4.94
N ALA A 101 6.78 0.59 -4.99
CA ALA A 101 7.11 1.70 -4.11
C ALA A 101 6.14 2.87 -4.29
N GLN A 102 5.82 3.26 -5.53
CA GLN A 102 4.82 4.30 -5.80
C GLN A 102 3.45 3.96 -5.23
N LEU A 103 3.03 2.70 -5.31
CA LEU A 103 1.78 2.25 -4.71
C LEU A 103 1.81 2.36 -3.19
N LEU A 104 2.91 1.95 -2.56
CA LEU A 104 3.08 2.09 -1.11
C LEU A 104 3.13 3.55 -0.66
N GLU A 105 3.72 4.46 -1.45
CA GLU A 105 3.71 5.90 -1.16
C GLU A 105 2.26 6.44 -1.09
N VAL A 106 1.40 6.02 -2.02
CA VAL A 106 -0.02 6.40 -2.01
C VAL A 106 -0.73 5.86 -0.76
N VAL A 107 -0.45 4.61 -0.39
CA VAL A 107 -1.00 3.97 0.82
C VAL A 107 -0.50 4.65 2.09
N LEU A 108 0.78 5.06 2.13
CA LEU A 108 1.35 5.83 3.24
C LEU A 108 0.64 7.18 3.36
N GLY A 109 0.35 7.84 2.24
CA GLY A 109 -0.46 9.05 2.18
C GLY A 109 -1.87 8.85 2.76
N CYS A 110 -2.49 7.68 2.57
CA CYS A 110 -3.73 7.32 3.27
C CYS A 110 -3.49 7.18 4.77
N ALA A 111 -2.41 6.49 5.16
CA ALA A 111 -2.09 6.20 6.56
C ALA A 111 -1.88 7.47 7.40
N VAL A 112 -1.32 8.53 6.83
CA VAL A 112 -1.10 9.80 7.54
C VAL A 112 -2.27 10.79 7.45
N GLN A 113 -3.26 10.51 6.61
CA GLN A 113 -4.43 11.38 6.40
C GLN A 113 -5.77 10.77 6.85
N CYS A 114 -5.83 9.46 7.12
CA CYS A 114 -7.04 8.81 7.62
C CYS A 114 -7.44 9.31 9.02
N ASP A 115 -8.69 9.08 9.41
CA ASP A 115 -9.18 9.44 10.76
C ASP A 115 -8.35 8.78 11.88
N GLY A 116 -7.82 7.56 11.64
CA GLY A 116 -6.93 6.83 12.54
C GLY A 116 -5.44 7.18 12.44
N LYS A 117 -5.07 8.28 11.76
CA LYS A 117 -3.68 8.62 11.41
C LYS A 117 -2.71 8.65 12.58
N GLU A 118 -3.16 8.99 13.79
CA GLU A 118 -2.27 9.02 14.96
C GLU A 118 -1.63 7.66 15.23
N ARG A 119 -2.38 6.55 15.07
CA ARG A 119 -1.85 5.19 15.23
C ARG A 119 -0.82 4.87 14.14
N CYS A 120 -1.13 5.23 12.90
CA CYS A 120 -0.24 5.02 11.76
C CYS A 120 1.05 5.85 11.88
N ILE A 121 0.94 7.12 12.28
CA ILE A 121 2.07 8.02 12.52
C ILE A 121 2.92 7.50 13.68
N GLN A 122 2.32 7.00 14.76
CA GLN A 122 3.07 6.37 15.85
C GLN A 122 3.86 5.13 15.38
N ARG A 123 3.29 4.29 14.51
CA ARG A 123 4.03 3.18 13.88
C ARG A 123 5.21 3.69 13.05
N ILE A 124 5.03 4.72 12.23
CA ILE A 124 6.13 5.36 11.48
C ILE A 124 7.19 5.92 12.43
N MET A 125 6.77 6.60 13.51
CA MET A 125 7.64 7.17 14.53
C MET A 125 8.38 6.11 15.36
N SER A 126 7.90 4.87 15.39
CA SER A 126 8.56 3.75 16.06
C SER A 126 9.70 3.11 15.24
N LEU A 127 9.86 3.48 13.97
CA LEU A 127 10.95 2.96 13.12
C LEU A 127 12.33 3.50 13.54
N ASP A 128 13.41 3.06 12.90
CA ASP A 128 14.73 3.66 13.10
C ASP A 128 14.80 5.11 12.55
N LYS A 129 15.76 5.91 13.04
CA LYS A 129 15.92 7.31 12.61
C LYS A 129 16.11 7.45 11.10
N ASP A 130 16.87 6.56 10.46
CA ASP A 130 17.09 6.57 9.02
C ASP A 130 15.81 6.27 8.23
N ALA A 131 15.01 5.31 8.69
CA ALA A 131 13.74 4.96 8.05
C ALA A 131 12.69 6.08 8.21
N LYS A 132 12.65 6.76 9.37
CA LYS A 132 11.83 7.95 9.58
C LYS A 132 12.19 9.08 8.64
N ALA A 133 13.49 9.34 8.44
CA ALA A 133 13.95 10.42 7.58
C ALA A 133 13.56 10.20 6.12
N ASP A 134 13.67 8.97 5.60
CA ASP A 134 13.18 8.63 4.25
C ASP A 134 11.66 8.82 4.12
N LEU A 135 10.87 8.39 5.12
CA LEU A 135 9.40 8.39 5.04
C LEU A 135 8.77 9.76 5.30
N MET A 136 9.44 10.62 6.08
CA MET A 136 8.94 11.94 6.45
C MET A 136 9.21 13.01 5.38
N VAL A 137 9.99 12.66 4.35
CA VAL A 137 10.34 13.55 3.21
C VAL A 137 9.44 13.29 1.98
N LEU A 138 8.52 12.30 2.07
CA LEU A 138 7.57 11.93 1.01
C LEU A 138 6.37 12.87 0.88
#